data_AF-A0A960BBZ5-F1
#
_entry.id   AF-A0A960BBZ5-F1
#
_cell.length_a   1.000
_cell.length_b   1.000
_cell.length_c   1.000
_cell.angle_alpha   90.00
_cell.angle_beta   90.00
_cell.angle_gamma   90.00
#
_symmetry.space_group_name_H-M   'P 1'
#
loop_
_entity.id
_entity.type
_entity.pdbx_description
1 polymer ?
#
loop_
_entity_poly.entity_id
_entity_poly.type
_entity_poly.pdbx_seq_one_letter_code
_entity_poly.pdbx_strand_id
1 'polypeptide(L)'
;MYTVQLIATNACGNDTSTQEITIVTAPTAAFDLDAATGCAPFTVQAGDLSSSNTTGWAWSAPGATPEASTQQNPSFTFAAPGTYTITLEASNAAGTSAESIAVNVGGLPEAAFAAANTLGETTLSLSNNSLDAISYAWDFGDGSSSSEPEPAHSYAQDGVYTVQLIATNACGNDTST
;
A
#
# COMPACT_ATOMS: atom_id res chain seq x y z
N MET A 1 -14.39 -4.64 36.84
CA MET A 1 -15.22 -5.36 37.81
C MET A 1 -15.48 -4.39 38.96
N TYR A 2 -16.75 -4.13 39.27
CA TYR A 2 -17.12 -3.29 40.41
C TYR A 2 -17.86 -4.16 41.41
N THR A 3 -17.47 -4.08 42.68
CA THR A 3 -18.18 -4.76 43.77
C THR A 3 -19.11 -3.74 44.41
N VAL A 4 -20.41 -3.98 44.31
CA VAL A 4 -21.41 -3.21 45.06
C VAL A 4 -21.59 -3.88 46.40
N GLN A 5 -21.35 -3.13 47.47
CA GLN A 5 -21.49 -3.61 48.84
C GLN A 5 -22.65 -2.88 49.52
N LEU A 6 -23.58 -3.65 50.08
CA LEU A 6 -24.60 -3.17 50.99
C LEU A 6 -24.23 -3.60 52.41
N ILE A 7 -24.12 -2.63 53.32
CA ILE A 7 -23.93 -2.89 54.75
C ILE A 7 -25.20 -2.46 55.48
N ALA A 8 -25.90 -3.43 56.07
CA ALA A 8 -27.03 -3.16 56.95
C ALA A 8 -26.54 -3.13 58.39
N THR A 9 -26.86 -2.07 59.14
CA THR A 9 -26.43 -1.91 60.53
C THR A 9 -27.62 -1.73 61.44
N ASN A 10 -27.61 -2.44 62.58
CA ASN A 10 -28.53 -2.20 63.68
C ASN A 10 -27.76 -2.15 65.01
N ALA A 11 -28.48 -2.01 66.14
CA ALA A 11 -27.88 -1.90 67.47
C ALA A 11 -27.03 -3.12 67.89
N CYS A 12 -27.16 -4.26 67.21
CA CYS A 12 -26.46 -5.50 67.51
C CYS A 12 -25.29 -5.80 66.56
N GLY A 13 -25.05 -4.97 65.55
CA GLY A 13 -23.92 -5.12 64.62
C GLY A 13 -24.30 -4.89 63.16
N ASN A 14 -23.41 -5.35 62.28
CA ASN A 14 -23.49 -5.13 60.84
C ASN A 14 -23.62 -6.47 60.12
N ASP A 15 -24.48 -6.51 59.10
CA ASP A 15 -24.50 -7.56 58.11
C ASP A 15 -24.10 -6.98 56.75
N THR A 16 -23.43 -7.78 55.92
CA THR A 16 -22.87 -7.30 54.65
C THR A 16 -23.27 -8.24 53.52
N SER A 17 -23.78 -7.66 52.45
CA SER A 17 -24.02 -8.36 51.18
C SER A 17 -23.21 -7.69 50.08
N THR A 18 -22.61 -8.51 49.21
CA THR A 18 -21.83 -8.06 48.07
C THR A 18 -22.36 -8.67 46.79
N GLN A 19 -22.43 -7.86 45.74
CA GLN A 19 -22.70 -8.33 44.38
C GLN A 19 -21.62 -7.80 43.44
N GLU A 20 -21.12 -8.69 42.57
CA GLU A 20 -20.20 -8.30 41.51
C GLU A 20 -20.97 -7.87 40.25
N ILE A 21 -20.58 -6.72 39.69
CA ILE A 21 -21.12 -6.20 38.43
C ILE A 21 -19.98 -6.03 37.44
N THR A 22 -20.19 -6.53 36.23
CA THR A 22 -19.29 -6.33 35.09
C THR A 22 -19.95 -5.36 34.12
N ILE A 23 -19.32 -4.21 33.93
CA ILE A 23 -19.68 -3.26 32.87
C ILE A 23 -18.75 -3.54 31.70
N VAL A 24 -19.34 -3.79 30.52
CA VAL A 24 -18.60 -3.99 29.27
C VAL A 24 -19.05 -2.90 28.30
N THR A 25 -18.08 -2.23 27.68
CA THR A 25 -18.32 -1.31 26.56
C THR A 25 -17.84 -1.96 25.27
N ALA A 26 -18.31 -1.46 24.12
CA ALA A 26 -17.73 -1.82 22.83
C ALA A 26 -16.22 -1.53 22.82
N PRO A 27 -15.42 -2.27 22.04
CA PRO A 27 -14.01 -1.97 21.89
C PRO A 27 -13.81 -0.68 21.08
N THR A 28 -12.61 -0.12 21.14
CA THR A 28 -12.11 0.90 20.21
C THR A 28 -11.11 0.21 19.28
N ALA A 29 -11.47 0.07 18.00
CA ALA A 29 -10.59 -0.45 16.97
C ALA A 29 -9.42 0.50 16.78
N ALA A 30 -8.22 -0.07 16.78
CA ALA A 30 -7.02 0.61 16.38
C ALA A 30 -6.05 -0.40 15.75
N PHE A 31 -5.29 -0.03 14.74
CA PHE A 31 -4.22 -0.86 14.19
C PHE A 31 -3.13 -0.02 13.52
N ASP A 32 -1.99 -0.65 13.27
CA ASP A 32 -0.93 -0.11 12.43
C ASP A 32 -0.57 -1.07 11.28
N LEU A 33 0.16 -0.54 10.31
CA LEU A 33 0.79 -1.29 9.24
C LEU A 33 2.30 -1.08 9.35
N ASP A 34 3.08 -2.11 9.09
CA ASP A 34 4.55 -2.02 8.99
C ASP A 34 5.00 -1.04 7.89
N ALA A 35 4.23 -0.95 6.79
CA ALA A 35 4.33 0.08 5.77
C ALA A 35 2.99 0.32 5.06
N ALA A 36 2.73 1.58 4.70
CA ALA A 36 1.52 1.98 3.95
C ALA A 36 1.80 2.31 2.47
N THR A 37 3.05 2.20 2.02
CA THR A 37 3.44 2.49 0.63
C THR A 37 4.57 1.56 0.19
N GLY A 38 4.45 1.01 -1.01
CA GLY A 38 5.44 0.13 -1.62
C GLY A 38 5.13 -0.16 -3.08
N CYS A 39 5.83 -1.13 -3.68
CA CYS A 39 5.71 -1.47 -5.10
C CYS A 39 5.14 -2.88 -5.28
N ALA A 40 4.34 -3.08 -6.31
CA ALA A 40 3.73 -4.38 -6.60
C ALA A 40 4.79 -5.45 -6.96
N PRO A 41 4.67 -6.70 -6.47
CA PRO A 41 3.73 -7.14 -5.43
C PRO A 41 4.14 -6.62 -4.04
N PHE A 42 3.20 -6.00 -3.33
CA PHE A 42 3.45 -5.40 -2.02
C PHE A 42 2.74 -6.17 -0.90
N THR A 43 3.50 -6.63 0.09
CA THR A 43 2.95 -7.32 1.26
C THR A 43 3.08 -6.41 2.48
N VAL A 44 1.98 -6.25 3.21
CA VAL A 44 1.91 -5.49 4.46
C VAL A 44 1.49 -6.39 5.61
N GLN A 45 2.09 -6.16 6.77
CA GLN A 45 1.72 -6.80 8.03
C GLN A 45 0.88 -5.82 8.86
N ALA A 46 -0.31 -6.25 9.27
CA ALA A 46 -1.17 -5.47 10.15
C ALA A 46 -0.96 -5.87 11.61
N GLY A 47 -0.82 -4.87 12.48
CA GLY A 47 -0.68 -5.01 13.93
C GLY A 47 -1.91 -4.45 14.66
N ASP A 48 -2.62 -5.31 15.39
CA ASP A 48 -3.76 -4.90 16.22
C ASP A 48 -3.31 -4.03 17.40
N LEU A 49 -3.92 -2.86 17.52
CA LEU A 49 -3.77 -1.91 18.63
C LEU A 49 -5.11 -1.65 19.33
N SER A 50 -6.14 -2.45 19.06
CA SER A 50 -7.48 -2.26 19.60
C SER A 50 -7.50 -2.30 21.12
N SER A 51 -8.51 -1.68 21.73
CA SER A 51 -8.63 -1.64 23.19
C SER A 51 -8.66 -3.05 23.81
N SER A 52 -8.12 -3.19 25.02
CA SER A 52 -7.86 -4.49 25.67
C SER A 52 -9.10 -5.35 25.97
N ASN A 53 -10.31 -4.82 25.79
CA ASN A 53 -11.58 -5.53 25.91
C ASN A 53 -12.06 -6.14 24.58
N THR A 54 -11.24 -6.12 23.52
CA THR A 54 -11.51 -6.73 22.22
C THR A 54 -11.40 -8.25 22.31
N THR A 55 -12.33 -8.97 21.71
CA THR A 55 -12.35 -10.44 21.69
C THR A 55 -12.49 -11.05 20.29
N GLY A 56 -12.67 -10.22 19.26
CA GLY A 56 -12.76 -10.67 17.87
C GLY A 56 -12.29 -9.60 16.90
N TRP A 57 -11.68 -10.05 15.81
CA TRP A 57 -11.13 -9.23 14.74
C TRP A 57 -11.73 -9.69 13.41
N ALA A 58 -12.23 -8.75 12.62
CA ALA A 58 -12.66 -8.99 11.25
C ALA A 58 -11.96 -7.98 10.34
N TRP A 59 -11.04 -8.47 9.52
CA TRP A 59 -10.28 -7.68 8.58
C TRP A 59 -10.88 -7.76 7.18
N SER A 60 -10.88 -6.64 6.48
CA SER A 60 -11.22 -6.52 5.05
C SER A 60 -10.11 -5.78 4.33
N ALA A 61 -9.57 -6.39 3.29
CA ALA A 61 -8.54 -5.86 2.40
C ALA A 61 -8.87 -6.20 0.93
N PRO A 62 -9.90 -5.57 0.34
CA PRO A 62 -10.31 -5.87 -1.04
C PRO A 62 -9.16 -5.69 -2.03
N GLY A 63 -8.96 -6.65 -2.93
CA GLY A 63 -7.86 -6.63 -3.90
C GLY A 63 -6.52 -7.16 -3.38
N ALA A 64 -6.44 -7.57 -2.11
CA ALA A 64 -5.30 -8.29 -1.56
C ALA A 64 -5.51 -9.82 -1.61
N THR A 65 -4.44 -10.58 -1.39
CA THR A 65 -4.51 -12.01 -1.08
C THR A 65 -3.95 -12.25 0.32
N PRO A 66 -4.74 -12.76 1.29
CA PRO A 66 -6.20 -12.94 1.23
C PRO A 66 -6.96 -11.60 1.21
N GLU A 67 -8.23 -11.57 0.81
CA GLU A 67 -9.04 -10.33 0.86
C GLU A 67 -9.65 -10.05 2.25
N ALA A 68 -9.59 -11.01 3.17
CA ALA A 68 -10.14 -10.90 4.53
C ALA A 68 -9.39 -11.83 5.49
N SER A 69 -9.47 -11.55 6.79
CA SER A 69 -8.90 -12.39 7.83
C SER A 69 -9.62 -12.21 9.17
N THR A 70 -9.49 -13.19 10.07
CA THR A 70 -9.92 -13.10 11.48
C THR A 70 -8.77 -13.28 12.46
N GLN A 71 -7.54 -13.37 11.96
CA GLN A 71 -6.35 -13.38 12.81
C GLN A 71 -6.19 -12.00 13.46
N GLN A 72 -5.63 -11.96 14.66
CA GLN A 72 -5.35 -10.69 15.33
C GLN A 72 -4.36 -9.83 14.53
N ASN A 73 -3.30 -10.43 13.98
CA ASN A 73 -2.25 -9.74 13.23
C ASN A 73 -2.03 -10.42 11.85
N PRO A 74 -2.89 -10.17 10.86
CA PRO A 74 -2.78 -10.79 9.53
C PRO A 74 -1.77 -10.07 8.62
N SER A 75 -1.40 -10.73 7.53
CA SER A 75 -0.67 -10.13 6.40
C SER A 75 -1.53 -10.09 5.15
N PHE A 76 -1.36 -9.06 4.32
CA PHE A 76 -2.08 -8.88 3.06
C PHE A 76 -1.11 -8.58 1.92
N THR A 77 -1.26 -9.26 0.78
CA THR A 77 -0.43 -9.02 -0.41
C THR A 77 -1.25 -8.44 -1.56
N PHE A 78 -0.89 -7.24 -2.03
CA PHE A 78 -1.46 -6.59 -3.20
C PHE A 78 -0.59 -6.84 -4.43
N ALA A 79 -1.13 -7.57 -5.40
CA ALA A 79 -0.37 -8.01 -6.57
C ALA A 79 -0.25 -6.93 -7.67
N ALA A 80 -1.16 -5.95 -7.68
CA ALA A 80 -1.22 -4.91 -8.70
C ALA A 80 -1.03 -3.52 -8.09
N PRO A 81 -0.53 -2.55 -8.89
CA PRO A 81 -0.52 -1.14 -8.49
C PRO A 81 -1.93 -0.61 -8.26
N GLY A 82 -2.07 0.31 -7.31
CA GLY A 82 -3.34 0.92 -6.97
C GLY A 82 -3.36 1.49 -5.55
N THR A 83 -4.44 2.19 -5.23
CA THR A 83 -4.75 2.59 -3.86
C THR A 83 -5.79 1.65 -3.29
N TYR A 84 -5.45 0.98 -2.20
CA TYR A 84 -6.28 0.02 -1.48
C TYR A 84 -6.61 0.55 -0.09
N THR A 85 -7.55 -0.08 0.59
CA THR A 85 -7.91 0.24 1.98
C THR A 85 -8.04 -1.04 2.77
N ILE A 86 -7.30 -1.11 3.89
CA ILE A 86 -7.45 -2.17 4.88
C ILE A 86 -8.35 -1.63 5.99
N THR A 87 -9.31 -2.43 6.42
CA THR A 87 -10.23 -2.09 7.52
C THR A 87 -10.19 -3.20 8.58
N LEU A 88 -10.06 -2.81 9.84
CA LEU A 88 -10.26 -3.68 11.00
C LEU A 88 -11.60 -3.33 11.64
N GLU A 89 -12.48 -4.32 11.79
CA GLU A 89 -13.61 -4.27 12.72
C GLU A 89 -13.25 -5.08 13.98
N ALA A 90 -13.11 -4.39 15.11
CA ALA A 90 -12.89 -4.97 16.41
C ALA A 90 -14.23 -5.19 17.12
N SER A 91 -14.40 -6.34 17.79
CA SER A 91 -15.68 -6.73 18.40
C SER A 91 -15.54 -7.33 19.79
N ASN A 92 -16.59 -7.15 20.60
CA ASN A 92 -16.86 -7.93 21.79
C ASN A 92 -18.38 -8.08 22.02
N ALA A 93 -18.78 -8.69 23.14
CA ALA A 93 -20.20 -8.90 23.46
C ALA A 93 -21.04 -7.62 23.61
N ALA A 94 -20.41 -6.46 23.81
CA ALA A 94 -21.08 -5.18 23.96
C ALA A 94 -21.20 -4.39 22.63
N GLY A 95 -20.50 -4.81 21.57
CA GLY A 95 -20.61 -4.19 20.25
C GLY A 95 -19.31 -4.23 19.45
N THR A 96 -19.24 -3.36 18.43
CA THR A 96 -18.13 -3.27 17.49
C THR A 96 -17.67 -1.82 17.29
N SER A 97 -16.46 -1.67 16.75
CA SER A 97 -15.94 -0.44 16.17
C SER A 97 -15.00 -0.77 15.02
N ALA A 98 -14.71 0.20 14.15
CA ALA A 98 -13.86 -0.01 13.00
C ALA A 98 -12.86 1.12 12.78
N GLU A 99 -11.72 0.78 12.19
CA GLU A 99 -10.71 1.71 11.68
C GLU A 99 -10.29 1.28 10.27
N SER A 100 -9.87 2.24 9.45
CA SER A 100 -9.34 1.99 8.10
C SER A 100 -8.03 2.74 7.84
N ILE A 101 -7.09 2.08 7.15
CA ILE A 101 -5.82 2.67 6.68
C ILE A 101 -5.70 2.43 5.17
N ALA A 102 -5.33 3.48 4.42
CA ALA A 102 -5.06 3.39 3.00
C ALA A 102 -3.65 2.83 2.72
N VAL A 103 -3.53 1.99 1.69
CA VAL A 103 -2.26 1.41 1.21
C VAL A 103 -2.05 1.83 -0.24
N ASN A 104 -0.91 2.46 -0.53
CA ASN A 104 -0.55 2.89 -1.89
C ASN A 104 0.49 1.94 -2.49
N VAL A 105 0.12 1.26 -3.57
CA VAL A 105 0.97 0.30 -4.27
C VAL A 105 1.37 0.90 -5.61
N GLY A 106 2.64 1.23 -5.78
CA GLY A 106 3.22 1.70 -7.03
C GLY A 106 3.49 0.56 -8.02
N GLY A 107 3.60 0.91 -9.30
CA GLY A 107 3.98 0.01 -10.38
C GLY A 107 5.30 0.40 -11.03
N LEU A 108 5.80 -0.49 -11.88
CA LEU A 108 6.88 -0.17 -12.82
C LEU A 108 6.42 1.00 -13.73
N PRO A 109 7.35 1.82 -14.23
CA PRO A 109 7.01 2.76 -15.30
C PRO A 109 6.62 1.99 -16.55
N GLU A 110 5.94 2.64 -17.49
CA GLU A 110 5.70 2.10 -18.84
C GLU A 110 6.60 2.87 -19.81
N ALA A 111 7.62 2.22 -20.34
CA ALA A 111 8.54 2.85 -21.29
C ALA A 111 7.91 2.90 -22.68
N ALA A 112 7.81 4.09 -23.24
CA ALA A 112 7.29 4.29 -24.59
C ALA A 112 7.91 5.51 -25.26
N PHE A 113 8.17 5.42 -26.56
CA PHE A 113 8.60 6.56 -27.35
C PHE A 113 8.07 6.50 -28.78
N ALA A 114 8.10 7.65 -29.44
CA ALA A 114 7.91 7.78 -30.87
C ALA A 114 9.16 8.38 -31.50
N ALA A 115 9.45 7.95 -32.73
CA ALA A 115 10.57 8.44 -33.50
C ALA A 115 10.06 9.15 -34.76
N ALA A 116 10.57 10.35 -35.01
CA ALA A 116 10.32 11.08 -36.24
C ALA A 116 11.63 11.24 -37.01
N ASN A 117 11.67 10.70 -38.23
CA ASN A 117 12.74 10.92 -39.19
C ASN A 117 12.16 11.24 -40.58
N THR A 118 12.79 12.16 -41.28
CA THR A 118 12.49 12.44 -42.69
C THR A 118 13.48 11.68 -43.56
N LEU A 119 13.00 11.07 -44.65
CA LEU A 119 13.90 10.48 -45.64
C LEU A 119 14.90 11.52 -46.16
N GLY A 120 16.19 11.20 -46.07
CA GLY A 120 17.29 12.09 -46.45
C GLY A 120 17.86 12.94 -45.32
N GLU A 121 17.35 12.82 -44.10
CA GLU A 121 17.92 13.43 -42.89
C GLU A 121 18.69 12.40 -42.08
N THR A 122 19.80 12.84 -41.47
CA THR A 122 20.61 12.01 -40.56
C THR A 122 20.23 12.17 -39.09
N THR A 123 19.30 13.08 -38.78
CA THR A 123 18.89 13.40 -37.41
C THR A 123 17.55 12.77 -37.10
N LEU A 124 17.52 12.03 -36.00
CA LEU A 124 16.36 11.41 -35.39
C LEU A 124 15.88 12.30 -34.24
N SER A 125 14.61 12.71 -34.27
CA SER A 125 13.98 13.35 -33.12
C SER A 125 13.11 12.33 -32.39
N LEU A 126 13.26 12.23 -31.07
CA LEU A 126 12.53 11.28 -30.24
C LEU A 126 11.56 12.01 -29.31
N SER A 127 10.33 11.53 -29.26
CA SER A 127 9.31 11.98 -28.31
C SER A 127 9.10 10.89 -27.28
N ASN A 128 9.24 11.25 -26.01
CA ASN A 128 9.06 10.32 -24.90
C ASN A 128 7.60 10.30 -24.46
N ASN A 129 7.01 9.12 -24.52
CA ASN A 129 5.62 8.86 -24.16
C ASN A 129 5.53 7.97 -22.92
N SER A 130 6.60 7.84 -22.14
CA SER A 130 6.64 6.95 -20.99
C SER A 130 5.70 7.42 -19.88
N LEU A 131 5.04 6.47 -19.21
CA LEU A 131 4.17 6.73 -18.06
C LEU A 131 4.87 6.37 -16.75
N ASP A 132 4.53 7.10 -15.68
CA ASP A 132 4.98 6.87 -14.31
C ASP A 132 6.51 6.79 -14.12
N ALA A 133 7.28 7.43 -15.00
CA ALA A 133 8.74 7.49 -14.98
C ALA A 133 9.27 8.80 -14.37
N ILE A 134 10.40 8.73 -13.66
CA ILE A 134 11.09 9.91 -13.07
C ILE A 134 12.46 10.17 -13.72
N SER A 135 12.97 9.22 -14.52
CA SER A 135 14.25 9.35 -15.22
C SER A 135 14.30 8.45 -16.46
N TYR A 136 15.20 8.81 -17.39
CA TYR A 136 15.29 8.21 -18.72
C TYR A 136 16.75 7.94 -19.08
N ALA A 137 16.98 6.85 -19.80
CA ALA A 137 18.25 6.57 -20.46
C ALA A 137 17.98 6.06 -21.89
N TRP A 138 18.64 6.67 -22.85
CA TRP A 138 18.57 6.34 -24.27
C TRP A 138 19.85 5.67 -24.71
N ASP A 139 19.74 4.61 -25.49
CA ASP A 139 20.82 4.04 -26.29
C ASP A 139 20.41 4.19 -27.76
N PHE A 140 21.23 4.86 -28.56
CA PHE A 140 20.92 5.10 -29.97
C PHE A 140 21.40 3.96 -30.88
N GLY A 141 22.01 2.90 -30.34
CA GLY A 141 22.46 1.73 -31.10
C GLY A 141 23.75 1.94 -31.88
N ASP A 142 24.36 3.13 -31.81
CA ASP A 142 25.65 3.47 -32.42
C ASP A 142 26.78 3.67 -31.37
N GLY A 143 26.49 3.35 -30.11
CA GLY A 143 27.40 3.51 -28.97
C GLY A 143 27.27 4.85 -28.25
N SER A 144 26.40 5.76 -28.71
CA SER A 144 26.06 7.00 -28.02
C SER A 144 24.75 6.88 -27.23
N SER A 145 24.57 7.76 -26.25
CA SER A 145 23.45 7.73 -25.30
C SER A 145 23.00 9.12 -24.87
N SER A 146 21.83 9.21 -24.26
CA SER A 146 21.29 10.43 -23.66
C SER A 146 20.48 10.14 -22.39
N SER A 147 20.34 11.14 -21.53
CA SER A 147 19.41 11.14 -20.39
C SER A 147 18.36 12.25 -20.48
N GLU A 148 18.31 12.97 -21.60
CA GLU A 148 17.29 13.99 -21.80
C GLU A 148 15.91 13.34 -21.96
N PRO A 149 14.83 13.97 -21.46
CA PRO A 149 13.48 13.46 -21.66
C PRO A 149 13.11 13.29 -23.13
N GLU A 150 13.51 14.24 -23.98
CA GLU A 150 13.22 14.24 -25.42
C GLU A 150 14.50 14.58 -26.22
N PRO A 151 15.37 13.61 -26.50
CA PRO A 151 16.60 13.87 -27.21
C PRO A 151 16.41 13.95 -28.72
N ALA A 152 17.31 14.67 -29.38
CA ALA A 152 17.61 14.48 -30.80
C ALA A 152 18.99 13.85 -30.94
N HIS A 153 19.15 12.96 -31.92
CA HIS A 153 20.43 12.31 -32.20
C HIS A 153 20.74 12.28 -33.69
N SER A 154 22.01 12.46 -34.07
CA SER A 154 22.45 12.46 -35.47
C SER A 154 23.40 11.31 -35.76
N TYR A 155 23.10 10.51 -36.77
CA TYR A 155 23.94 9.39 -37.21
C TYR A 155 24.98 9.83 -38.25
N ALA A 156 26.22 9.37 -38.09
CA ALA A 156 27.32 9.72 -38.99
C ALA A 156 27.36 8.88 -40.28
N GLN A 157 26.71 7.72 -40.29
CA GLN A 157 26.72 6.79 -41.42
C GLN A 157 25.31 6.23 -41.66
N ASP A 158 25.03 5.83 -42.90
CA ASP A 158 23.82 5.10 -43.23
C ASP A 158 23.84 3.72 -42.56
N GLY A 159 22.72 3.32 -41.96
CA GLY A 159 22.63 2.06 -41.25
C GLY A 159 21.24 1.80 -40.67
N VAL A 160 21.07 0.60 -40.13
CA VAL A 160 19.91 0.26 -39.28
C VAL A 160 20.38 0.31 -37.83
N TYR A 161 19.79 1.20 -37.05
CA TYR A 161 20.10 1.40 -35.64
C TYR A 161 18.89 1.00 -34.80
N THR A 162 19.15 0.29 -33.71
CA THR A 162 18.14 -0.08 -32.73
C THR A 162 18.19 0.92 -31.58
N VAL A 163 17.18 1.77 -31.48
CA VAL A 163 17.07 2.75 -30.39
C VAL A 163 16.37 2.11 -29.21
N GLN A 164 16.90 2.30 -28.01
CA GLN A 164 16.31 1.80 -26.78
C GLN A 164 16.07 2.96 -25.81
N LEU A 165 14.90 2.94 -25.15
CA LEU A 165 14.57 3.81 -24.04
C LEU A 165 14.38 2.97 -22.79
N ILE A 166 15.10 3.31 -21.72
CA ILE A 166 14.90 2.78 -20.37
C ILE A 166 14.23 3.88 -19.54
N ALA A 167 13.00 3.65 -19.11
CA ALA A 167 12.28 4.52 -18.19
C ALA A 167 12.41 3.95 -16.77
N THR A 168 12.67 4.79 -15.77
CA THR A 168 12.89 4.34 -14.38
C THR A 168 12.06 5.15 -13.39
N ASN A 169 11.52 4.49 -12.36
CA ASN A 169 10.85 5.08 -11.20
C ASN A 169 11.27 4.41 -9.89
N ALA A 170 10.60 4.73 -8.77
CA ALA A 170 10.93 4.15 -7.47
C ALA A 170 10.70 2.62 -7.36
N CYS A 171 9.87 2.06 -8.25
CA CYS A 171 9.53 0.64 -8.29
C CYS A 171 10.40 -0.18 -9.25
N GLY A 172 11.20 0.47 -10.09
CA GLY A 172 12.11 -0.21 -11.00
C GLY A 172 12.16 0.48 -12.36
N ASN A 173 12.43 -0.31 -13.40
CA ASN A 173 12.55 0.18 -14.76
C ASN A 173 11.73 -0.66 -15.74
N ASP A 174 11.43 -0.04 -16.87
CA ASP A 174 10.86 -0.67 -18.05
C ASP A 174 11.64 -0.22 -19.29
N THR A 175 11.61 -1.03 -20.35
CA THR A 175 12.42 -0.81 -21.55
C THR A 175 11.59 -0.92 -22.81
N SER A 176 11.69 0.09 -23.66
CA SER A 176 11.10 0.16 -25.00
C SER A 176 12.19 0.11 -26.07
N THR A 177 11.92 -0.49 -27.22
CA THR A 177 12.88 -0.64 -28.33
C THR A 177 12.17 -0.49 -29.68
#